data_AF-A0A8D0PFH7-F1
#
_entry.id   AF-A0A8D0PFH7-F1
#
_cell.length_a   1.000
_cell.length_b   1.000
_cell.length_c   1.000
_cell.angle_alpha   90.00
_cell.angle_beta   90.00
_cell.angle_gamma   90.00
#
_symmetry.space_group_name_H-M   'P 1'
#
loop_
_entity.id
_entity.type
_entity.pdbx_description
1 polymer ?
#
loop_
_entity_poly.entity_id
_entity_poly.type
_entity_poly.pdbx_seq_one_letter_code
_entity_poly.pdbx_strand_id
1 'polypeptide(L)'
;MEQAAGEPIKDQVTQTHLTEDIPKDRKCTVIGGSGFLGQHMVEQLLERGYAVNVFDKRQGFDNPRVQFFLGDLCNQQDLYPALKGVSTVFHCASPAPSSNNKELFYRVNYIGTKNVIETCREAGVQKLILTSSASVIFEGVDIKNGTEDLPYAMKPIDYYTETKILQEKTVLGANDPDKNFLTTAIRPHGIFGPRDPQLVPILIEAARKGKMKFVIGNGKNLVDFTFVENVVHGHILAAERLSRDTGLGGKVRHLLPPTRDSRPAPPATVCSPAFALLLPGKSCVLGSSRVPLTEQVSSPVSRAPTSLFLAPPSDRPSLGLIFLVLDLCCLLT
;
A
#
# COMPACT_ATOMS: atom_id res chain seq x y z
N MET A 1 23.36 37.59 -51.64
CA MET A 1 22.87 38.02 -50.31
C MET A 1 21.60 37.22 -50.04
N GLU A 2 21.73 35.90 -49.90
CA GLU A 2 22.13 35.17 -48.69
C GLU A 2 20.89 34.80 -47.87
N GLN A 3 20.55 33.51 -47.96
CA GLN A 3 19.56 32.83 -47.14
C GLN A 3 20.06 32.77 -45.71
N ALA A 4 19.22 33.08 -44.73
CA ALA A 4 19.42 32.66 -43.36
C ALA A 4 18.16 31.90 -42.90
N ALA A 5 18.30 30.58 -42.92
CA ALA A 5 17.37 29.63 -42.33
C ALA A 5 17.30 29.85 -40.82
N GLY A 6 16.09 29.87 -40.25
CA GLY A 6 15.89 29.83 -38.80
C GLY A 6 16.25 28.44 -38.28
N GLU A 7 17.23 28.39 -37.37
CA GLU A 7 17.59 27.16 -36.66
C GLU A 7 16.47 26.73 -35.70
N PRO A 8 16.19 25.42 -35.58
CA PRO A 8 15.26 24.91 -34.58
C PRO A 8 15.90 24.87 -33.19
N ILE A 9 15.15 25.35 -32.20
CA ILE A 9 15.48 25.32 -30.77
C ILE A 9 15.63 23.84 -30.35
N LYS A 10 16.88 23.42 -30.12
CA LYS A 10 17.22 22.09 -29.62
C LYS A 10 16.88 21.94 -28.13
N ASP A 11 16.29 20.79 -27.85
CA ASP A 11 16.22 20.05 -26.59
C ASP A 11 17.04 20.59 -25.41
N GLN A 12 16.34 20.92 -24.32
CA GLN A 12 16.89 20.81 -22.97
C GLN A 12 16.02 19.84 -22.17
N VAL A 13 16.23 18.54 -22.43
CA VAL A 13 15.90 17.50 -21.46
C VAL A 13 16.96 17.61 -20.37
N THR A 14 16.57 18.14 -19.21
CA THR A 14 17.41 18.15 -18.01
C THR A 14 17.68 16.69 -17.62
N GLN A 15 18.84 16.16 -18.01
CA GLN A 15 19.29 14.83 -17.61
C GLN A 15 19.50 14.82 -16.10
N THR A 16 18.56 14.23 -15.36
CA THR A 16 18.74 13.83 -13.97
C THR A 16 19.76 12.68 -13.92
N HIS A 17 21.01 13.02 -13.58
CA HIS A 17 22.18 12.15 -13.39
C HIS A 17 22.05 11.07 -12.29
N LEU A 18 20.85 10.67 -11.85
CA LEU A 18 20.66 9.75 -10.71
C LEU A 18 20.27 8.31 -11.12
N THR A 19 19.91 8.04 -12.38
CA THR A 19 19.28 6.77 -12.77
C THR A 19 20.22 5.76 -13.46
N GLU A 20 21.41 6.19 -13.88
CA GLU A 20 22.35 5.33 -14.62
C GLU A 20 23.12 4.36 -13.72
N ASP A 21 23.44 4.75 -12.49
CA ASP A 21 24.23 3.94 -11.54
C ASP A 21 23.40 2.93 -10.73
N ILE A 22 22.06 2.97 -10.83
CA ILE A 22 21.19 2.08 -10.06
C ILE A 22 21.12 0.71 -10.76
N PRO A 23 21.46 -0.39 -10.07
CA PRO A 23 21.36 -1.74 -10.62
C PRO A 23 19.97 -2.06 -11.18
N LYS A 24 19.90 -2.80 -12.29
CA LYS A 24 18.64 -3.11 -13.00
C LYS A 24 17.60 -3.79 -12.10
N ASP A 25 18.05 -4.65 -11.19
CA ASP A 25 17.22 -5.34 -10.19
C ASP A 25 16.57 -4.41 -9.16
N ARG A 26 17.06 -3.16 -9.06
CA ARG A 26 16.49 -2.09 -8.22
C ARG A 26 15.75 -1.02 -9.03
N LYS A 27 15.50 -1.25 -10.32
CA LYS A 27 14.60 -0.43 -11.15
C LYS A 27 13.21 -1.05 -11.18
N CYS A 28 12.18 -0.28 -10.81
CA CYS A 28 10.81 -0.77 -10.78
C CYS A 28 9.79 0.24 -11.32
N THR A 29 8.60 -0.25 -11.69
CA THR A 29 7.45 0.60 -12.04
C THR A 29 6.28 0.34 -11.11
N VAL A 30 5.63 1.41 -10.64
CA VAL A 30 4.35 1.35 -9.93
C VAL A 30 3.23 1.80 -10.87
N ILE A 31 2.41 0.85 -11.35
CA ILE A 31 1.23 1.11 -12.17
C ILE A 31 0.06 1.41 -11.24
N GLY A 32 -0.55 2.59 -11.38
CA GLY A 32 -1.50 3.13 -10.40
C GLY A 32 -0.82 3.86 -9.26
N GLY A 33 0.40 4.36 -9.49
CA GLY A 33 1.20 5.02 -8.46
C GLY A 33 0.54 6.27 -7.90
N SER A 34 -0.27 7.00 -8.68
CA SER A 34 -0.91 8.24 -8.21
C SER A 34 -2.06 7.97 -7.23
N GLY A 35 -2.50 6.71 -7.10
CA GLY A 35 -3.53 6.30 -6.15
C GLY A 35 -3.05 6.26 -4.69
N PHE A 36 -4.00 6.11 -3.77
CA PHE A 36 -3.72 6.07 -2.32
C PHE A 36 -2.62 5.06 -1.95
N LEU A 37 -2.78 3.78 -2.29
CA LEU A 37 -1.75 2.76 -2.02
C LEU A 37 -0.46 3.02 -2.81
N GLY A 38 -0.59 3.48 -4.06
CA GLY A 38 0.52 3.74 -4.97
C GLY A 38 1.49 4.80 -4.43
N GLN A 39 0.98 5.87 -3.82
CA GLN A 39 1.80 6.94 -3.24
C GLN A 39 2.68 6.41 -2.11
N HIS A 40 2.09 5.65 -1.18
CA HIS A 40 2.83 5.00 -0.10
C HIS A 40 3.84 3.96 -0.63
N MET A 41 3.51 3.27 -1.72
CA MET A 41 4.43 2.32 -2.39
C MET A 41 5.67 3.04 -2.94
N VAL A 42 5.46 4.14 -3.67
CA VAL A 42 6.55 4.92 -4.25
C VAL A 42 7.46 5.50 -3.16
N GLU A 43 6.87 6.06 -2.09
CA GLU A 43 7.61 6.60 -0.94
C GLU A 43 8.55 5.54 -0.33
N GLN A 44 8.03 4.36 0.04
CA GLN A 44 8.85 3.30 0.65
C GLN A 44 9.89 2.69 -0.30
N LEU A 45 9.58 2.60 -1.60
CA LEU A 45 10.54 2.12 -2.61
C LEU A 45 11.73 3.09 -2.74
N LEU A 46 11.47 4.40 -2.78
CA LEU A 46 12.51 5.43 -2.83
C LEU A 46 13.37 5.42 -1.56
N GLU A 47 12.78 5.28 -0.38
CA GLU A 47 13.51 5.16 0.89
C GLU A 47 14.45 3.95 0.93
N ARG A 48 14.07 2.88 0.24
CA ARG A 48 14.91 1.67 0.09
C ARG A 48 15.97 1.80 -1.00
N GLY A 49 16.00 2.90 -1.75
CA GLY A 49 16.97 3.14 -2.82
C GLY A 49 16.64 2.48 -4.15
N TYR A 50 15.35 2.25 -4.45
CA TYR A 50 14.91 1.87 -5.79
C TYR A 50 14.85 3.09 -6.72
N ALA A 51 15.14 2.88 -8.01
CA ALA A 51 14.72 3.80 -9.05
C ALA A 51 13.27 3.49 -9.42
N VAL A 52 12.39 4.48 -9.30
CA VAL A 52 10.95 4.27 -9.42
C VAL A 52 10.38 5.04 -10.60
N ASN A 53 9.77 4.28 -11.52
CA ASN A 53 8.86 4.81 -12.52
C ASN A 53 7.44 4.77 -11.96
N VAL A 54 6.64 5.78 -12.25
CA VAL A 54 5.20 5.77 -11.98
C VAL A 54 4.45 5.81 -13.29
N PHE A 55 3.49 4.91 -13.47
CA PHE A 55 2.54 4.97 -14.57
C PHE A 55 1.13 5.16 -14.03
N ASP A 56 0.43 6.19 -14.47
CA ASP A 56 -0.96 6.43 -14.08
C ASP A 56 -1.72 7.25 -15.14
N LYS A 57 -3.04 7.22 -15.09
CA LYS A 57 -3.91 8.03 -15.96
C LYS A 57 -4.02 9.49 -15.49
N ARG A 58 -3.57 9.79 -14.27
CA ARG A 58 -3.57 11.14 -13.69
C ARG A 58 -2.21 11.47 -13.08
N GLN A 59 -1.69 12.66 -13.37
CA GLN A 59 -0.50 13.18 -12.71
C GLN A 59 -0.73 13.22 -11.20
N GLY A 60 0.12 12.54 -10.44
CA GLY A 60 0.06 12.51 -8.98
C GLY A 60 1.40 12.73 -8.29
N PHE A 61 2.49 12.84 -9.07
CA PHE A 61 3.83 13.09 -8.54
C PHE A 61 4.48 14.27 -9.24
N ASP A 62 5.10 15.10 -8.41
CA ASP A 62 6.04 16.15 -8.82
C ASP A 62 7.34 15.98 -8.01
N ASN A 63 7.79 14.73 -7.89
CA ASN A 63 9.00 14.39 -7.15
C ASN A 63 10.12 14.18 -8.18
N PRO A 64 11.22 14.95 -8.14
CA PRO A 64 12.31 14.85 -9.12
C PRO A 64 13.04 13.49 -9.07
N ARG A 65 12.84 12.68 -8.03
CA ARG A 65 13.38 11.32 -7.92
C ARG A 65 12.53 10.25 -8.62
N VAL A 66 11.37 10.62 -9.16
CA VAL A 66 10.41 9.71 -9.81
C VAL A 66 10.29 10.07 -11.27
N GLN A 67 10.39 9.07 -12.14
CA GLN A 67 10.05 9.25 -13.55
C GLN A 67 8.55 8.97 -13.74
N PHE A 68 7.78 9.98 -14.10
CA PHE A 68 6.33 9.85 -14.28
C PHE A 68 5.97 9.62 -15.76
N PHE A 69 5.07 8.68 -16.00
CA PHE A 69 4.51 8.33 -17.30
C PHE A 69 2.98 8.45 -17.23
N LEU A 70 2.43 9.38 -18.02
CA LEU A 70 0.98 9.56 -18.13
C LEU A 70 0.44 8.67 -19.26
N GLY A 71 -0.58 7.86 -18.99
CA GLY A 71 -1.14 7.00 -20.03
C GLY A 71 -2.36 6.18 -19.61
N ASP A 72 -2.99 5.52 -20.59
CA ASP A 72 -4.03 4.53 -20.33
C ASP A 72 -3.39 3.14 -20.25
N LEU A 73 -3.59 2.42 -19.14
CA LEU A 73 -3.03 1.08 -18.95
C LEU A 73 -3.51 0.05 -19.99
N CYS A 74 -4.59 0.33 -20.71
CA CYS A 74 -5.07 -0.51 -21.80
C CYS A 74 -4.34 -0.24 -23.13
N ASN A 75 -3.52 0.81 -23.20
CA ASN A 75 -2.74 1.16 -24.38
C ASN A 75 -1.29 0.71 -24.19
N GLN A 76 -0.86 -0.27 -24.99
CA GLN A 76 0.49 -0.82 -24.96
C GLN A 76 1.56 0.25 -25.26
N GLN A 77 1.28 1.18 -26.17
CA GLN A 77 2.24 2.21 -26.58
C GLN A 77 2.51 3.22 -25.47
N ASP A 78 1.50 3.51 -24.65
CA ASP A 78 1.66 4.37 -23.46
C ASP A 78 2.46 3.64 -22.38
N LEU A 79 2.21 2.34 -22.20
CA LEU A 79 2.74 1.56 -21.09
C LEU A 79 4.20 1.12 -21.31
N TYR A 80 4.56 0.73 -22.54
CA TYR A 80 5.88 0.18 -22.86
C TYR A 80 7.06 1.07 -22.42
N PRO A 81 7.06 2.39 -22.67
CA PRO A 81 8.14 3.29 -22.21
C PRO A 81 8.34 3.27 -20.69
N ALA A 82 7.25 3.12 -19.93
CA ALA A 82 7.33 3.05 -18.47
C ALA A 82 7.98 1.76 -17.98
N LEU A 83 7.81 0.66 -18.72
CA LEU A 83 8.33 -0.68 -18.36
C LEU A 83 9.72 -0.98 -18.94
N LYS A 84 10.15 -0.25 -19.97
CA LYS A 84 11.44 -0.50 -20.62
C LYS A 84 12.59 -0.33 -19.64
N GLY A 85 13.36 -1.39 -19.42
CA GLY A 85 14.57 -1.38 -18.58
C GLY A 85 14.34 -1.55 -17.09
N VAL A 86 13.09 -1.71 -16.63
CA VAL A 86 12.79 -2.07 -15.23
C VAL A 86 12.80 -3.58 -15.03
N SER A 87 13.09 -4.05 -13.81
CA SER A 87 13.06 -5.48 -13.47
C SER A 87 11.74 -5.90 -12.80
N THR A 88 11.10 -4.99 -12.08
CA THR A 88 9.97 -5.29 -11.21
C THR A 88 8.81 -4.34 -11.47
N VAL A 89 7.59 -4.87 -11.54
CA VAL A 89 6.36 -4.09 -11.69
C VAL A 89 5.42 -4.37 -10.53
N PHE A 90 4.96 -3.30 -9.88
CA PHE A 90 3.88 -3.33 -8.90
C PHE A 90 2.61 -2.81 -9.57
N HIS A 91 1.60 -3.66 -9.71
CA HIS A 91 0.33 -3.30 -10.35
C HIS A 91 -0.76 -3.11 -9.29
N CYS A 92 -1.01 -1.86 -8.94
CA CYS A 92 -2.06 -1.44 -7.99
C CYS A 92 -3.16 -0.57 -8.62
N ALA A 93 -3.12 -0.33 -9.93
CA ALA A 93 -4.18 0.37 -10.64
C ALA A 93 -5.48 -0.45 -10.66
N SER A 94 -6.56 0.18 -10.19
CA SER A 94 -7.92 -0.35 -10.27
C SER A 94 -8.91 0.83 -10.22
N PRO A 95 -10.06 0.77 -10.91
CA PRO A 95 -11.10 1.78 -10.77
C PRO A 95 -11.68 1.75 -9.35
N ALA A 96 -12.23 2.88 -8.90
CA ALA A 96 -12.88 2.94 -7.60
C ALA A 96 -14.09 1.98 -7.56
N PRO A 97 -14.20 1.07 -6.57
CA PRO A 97 -15.32 0.15 -6.46
C PRO A 97 -16.69 0.85 -6.38
N SER A 98 -16.72 2.07 -5.82
CA SER A 98 -17.90 2.91 -5.73
C SER A 98 -18.43 3.45 -7.07
N SER A 99 -17.66 3.36 -8.16
CA SER A 99 -18.06 3.87 -9.48
C SER A 99 -19.21 3.07 -10.12
N ASN A 100 -19.43 1.81 -9.67
CA ASN A 100 -20.45 0.89 -10.18
C ASN A 100 -20.52 0.79 -11.72
N ASN A 101 -19.39 1.00 -12.41
CA ASN A 101 -19.28 0.97 -13.86
C ASN A 101 -18.69 -0.37 -14.29
N LYS A 102 -19.55 -1.28 -14.74
CA LYS A 102 -19.18 -2.66 -15.07
C LYS A 102 -18.17 -2.71 -16.21
N GLU A 103 -18.43 -1.98 -17.28
CA GLU A 103 -17.57 -1.92 -18.46
C GLU A 103 -16.17 -1.42 -18.09
N LEU A 104 -16.09 -0.41 -17.22
CA LEU A 104 -14.83 0.12 -16.72
C LEU A 104 -14.07 -0.90 -15.87
N PHE A 105 -14.75 -1.63 -14.98
CA PHE A 105 -14.13 -2.70 -14.18
C PHE A 105 -13.54 -3.79 -15.07
N TYR A 106 -14.32 -4.28 -16.03
CA TYR A 106 -13.86 -5.33 -16.95
C TYR A 106 -12.70 -4.84 -17.82
N ARG A 107 -12.84 -3.65 -18.41
CA ARG A 107 -11.80 -3.04 -19.26
C ARG A 107 -10.50 -2.86 -18.49
N VAL A 108 -10.52 -2.30 -17.29
CA VAL A 108 -9.29 -2.00 -16.55
C VAL A 108 -8.74 -3.24 -15.86
N ASN A 109 -9.53 -3.93 -15.03
CA ASN A 109 -9.01 -5.01 -14.20
C ASN A 109 -8.68 -6.25 -15.04
N TYR A 110 -9.41 -6.54 -16.12
CA TYR A 110 -9.15 -7.74 -16.94
C TYR A 110 -8.37 -7.44 -18.21
N ILE A 111 -8.94 -6.66 -19.14
CA ILE A 111 -8.30 -6.40 -20.44
C ILE A 111 -7.00 -5.61 -20.25
N GLY A 112 -7.03 -4.60 -19.41
CA GLY A 112 -5.86 -3.82 -19.03
C GLY A 112 -4.74 -4.66 -18.42
N THR A 113 -5.07 -5.58 -17.52
CA THR A 113 -4.08 -6.49 -16.93
C THR A 113 -3.47 -7.43 -17.96
N LYS A 114 -4.24 -7.92 -18.95
CA LYS A 114 -3.66 -8.68 -20.07
C LYS A 114 -2.63 -7.86 -20.83
N ASN A 115 -2.92 -6.59 -21.10
CA ASN A 115 -1.96 -5.66 -21.72
C ASN A 115 -0.71 -5.48 -20.85
N VAL A 116 -0.87 -5.32 -19.54
CA VAL A 116 0.26 -5.24 -18.59
C VAL A 116 1.16 -6.46 -18.67
N ILE A 117 0.58 -7.67 -18.67
CA ILE A 117 1.35 -8.92 -18.75
C ILE A 117 2.14 -9.01 -20.06
N GLU A 118 1.49 -8.71 -21.19
CA GLU A 118 2.14 -8.78 -22.51
C GLU A 118 3.27 -7.74 -22.62
N THR A 119 3.00 -6.50 -22.21
CA THR A 119 4.00 -5.42 -22.24
C THR A 119 5.17 -5.72 -21.29
N CYS A 120 4.91 -6.34 -20.13
CA CYS A 120 5.96 -6.78 -19.22
C CYS A 120 6.90 -7.81 -19.88
N ARG A 121 6.33 -8.79 -20.59
CA ARG A 121 7.11 -9.80 -21.31
C ARG A 121 7.93 -9.19 -22.43
N GLU A 122 7.32 -8.31 -23.23
CA GLU A 122 8.00 -7.60 -24.32
C GLU A 122 9.15 -6.71 -23.81
N ALA A 123 8.96 -6.04 -22.67
CA ALA A 123 9.97 -5.18 -22.06
C ALA A 123 11.05 -5.95 -21.27
N GLY A 124 10.92 -7.28 -21.13
CA GLY A 124 11.84 -8.12 -20.35
C GLY A 124 11.80 -7.84 -18.85
N VAL A 125 10.64 -7.46 -18.33
CA VAL A 125 10.36 -7.38 -16.88
C VAL A 125 10.45 -8.79 -16.30
N GLN A 126 11.02 -8.92 -15.11
CA GLN A 126 11.24 -10.23 -14.46
C GLN A 126 10.15 -10.58 -13.45
N LYS A 127 9.55 -9.57 -12.81
CA LYS A 127 8.61 -9.76 -11.70
C LYS A 127 7.39 -8.86 -11.83
N LEU A 128 6.20 -9.45 -11.69
CA LEU A 128 4.93 -8.74 -11.62
C LEU A 128 4.20 -9.06 -10.30
N ILE A 129 4.03 -8.03 -9.45
CA ILE A 129 3.33 -8.13 -8.17
C ILE A 129 2.00 -7.41 -8.30
N LEU A 130 0.91 -8.17 -8.25
CA LEU A 130 -0.46 -7.64 -8.32
C LEU A 130 -0.97 -7.31 -6.91
N THR A 131 -1.56 -6.13 -6.76
CA THR A 131 -2.48 -5.84 -5.65
C THR A 131 -3.88 -6.34 -6.02
N SER A 132 -4.23 -7.52 -5.51
CA SER A 132 -5.56 -8.11 -5.63
C SER A 132 -6.51 -7.58 -4.54
N SER A 133 -7.52 -8.34 -4.17
CA SER A 133 -8.51 -8.00 -3.14
C SER A 133 -8.86 -9.22 -2.32
N ALA A 134 -8.98 -9.08 -0.99
CA ALA A 134 -9.52 -10.15 -0.15
C ALA A 134 -10.98 -10.51 -0.51
N SER A 135 -11.71 -9.65 -1.23
CA SER A 135 -13.07 -9.97 -1.69
C SER A 135 -13.12 -11.12 -2.71
N VAL A 136 -12.00 -11.49 -3.35
CA VAL A 136 -11.99 -12.55 -4.38
C VAL A 136 -12.36 -13.95 -3.86
N ILE A 137 -12.33 -14.14 -2.54
CA ILE A 137 -12.74 -15.37 -1.84
C ILE A 137 -14.07 -15.21 -1.11
N PHE A 138 -14.71 -14.03 -1.16
CA PHE A 138 -15.88 -13.71 -0.36
C PHE A 138 -17.18 -13.87 -1.16
N GLU A 139 -18.10 -14.69 -0.62
CA GLU A 139 -19.39 -15.03 -1.23
C GLU A 139 -20.60 -14.60 -0.36
N GLY A 140 -20.41 -13.66 0.55
CA GLY A 140 -21.45 -13.26 1.50
C GLY A 140 -21.61 -14.21 2.69
N VAL A 141 -20.61 -15.06 2.94
CA VAL A 141 -20.52 -15.93 4.12
C VAL A 141 -19.28 -15.55 4.93
N ASP A 142 -19.41 -15.54 6.26
CA ASP A 142 -18.31 -15.23 7.17
C ASP A 142 -17.09 -16.14 6.93
N ILE A 143 -15.92 -15.54 6.78
CA ILE A 143 -14.64 -16.23 6.73
C ILE A 143 -13.87 -15.85 8.00
N LYS A 144 -13.46 -16.87 8.78
CA LYS A 144 -12.66 -16.69 9.99
C LYS A 144 -11.38 -17.49 9.86
N ASN A 145 -10.23 -16.85 10.07
CA ASN A 145 -8.90 -17.47 9.97
C ASN A 145 -8.65 -18.15 8.60
N GLY A 146 -9.13 -17.53 7.51
CA GLY A 146 -8.97 -18.04 6.15
C GLY A 146 -7.52 -18.00 5.68
N THR A 147 -7.05 -19.09 5.07
CA THR A 147 -5.73 -19.18 4.43
C THR A 147 -5.81 -18.85 2.94
N GLU A 148 -4.67 -18.75 2.28
CA GLU A 148 -4.57 -18.53 0.83
C GLU A 148 -5.10 -19.70 -0.02
N ASP A 149 -5.32 -20.87 0.58
CA ASP A 149 -5.89 -22.06 -0.07
C ASP A 149 -7.41 -21.96 -0.29
N LEU A 150 -8.05 -20.93 0.26
CA LEU A 150 -9.48 -20.71 0.05
C LEU A 150 -9.80 -20.54 -1.44
N PRO A 151 -10.83 -21.23 -1.93
CA PRO A 151 -11.22 -21.14 -3.33
C PRO A 151 -11.71 -19.73 -3.65
N TYR A 152 -11.58 -19.35 -4.92
CA TYR A 152 -12.25 -18.17 -5.43
C TYR A 152 -13.75 -18.27 -5.21
N ALA A 153 -14.39 -17.13 -4.99
CA ALA A 153 -15.84 -17.02 -4.98
C ALA A 153 -16.43 -17.54 -6.32
N MET A 154 -17.29 -18.54 -6.21
CA MET A 154 -18.16 -19.06 -7.27
C MET A 154 -19.31 -18.09 -7.58
N LYS A 155 -19.83 -17.39 -6.57
CA LYS A 155 -20.86 -16.34 -6.67
C LYS A 155 -20.34 -15.05 -6.03
N PRO A 156 -19.56 -14.24 -6.76
CA PRO A 156 -19.06 -12.96 -6.27
C PRO A 156 -20.21 -12.02 -5.87
N ILE A 157 -20.01 -11.27 -4.78
CA ILE A 157 -21.01 -10.34 -4.25
C ILE A 157 -21.28 -9.14 -5.16
N ASP A 158 -20.34 -8.79 -6.03
CA ASP A 158 -20.43 -7.70 -7.00
C ASP A 158 -19.58 -7.97 -8.24
N TYR A 159 -19.84 -7.19 -9.30
CA TYR A 159 -19.11 -7.31 -10.56
C TYR A 159 -17.65 -6.86 -10.45
N TYR A 160 -17.34 -5.95 -9.53
CA TYR A 160 -15.96 -5.56 -9.25
C TYR A 160 -15.13 -6.78 -8.81
N THR A 161 -15.64 -7.54 -7.85
CA THR A 161 -15.03 -8.76 -7.30
C THR A 161 -14.87 -9.83 -8.37
N GLU A 162 -15.88 -10.01 -9.23
CA GLU A 162 -15.77 -10.89 -10.40
C GLU A 162 -14.56 -10.50 -11.27
N THR A 163 -14.41 -9.21 -11.61
CA THR A 163 -13.27 -8.75 -12.41
C THR A 163 -11.92 -8.84 -11.68
N LYS A 164 -11.89 -8.73 -10.35
CA LYS A 164 -10.67 -8.95 -9.54
C LYS A 164 -10.27 -10.42 -9.51
N ILE A 165 -11.23 -11.36 -9.51
CA ILE A 165 -10.95 -12.80 -9.68
C ILE A 165 -10.34 -13.06 -11.04
N LEU A 166 -10.92 -12.49 -12.11
CA LEU A 166 -10.37 -12.61 -13.47
C LEU A 166 -8.95 -12.03 -13.57
N GLN A 167 -8.73 -10.86 -12.96
CA GLN A 167 -7.42 -10.21 -12.89
C GLN A 167 -6.38 -11.12 -12.21
N GLU A 168 -6.69 -11.64 -11.03
CA GLU A 168 -5.78 -12.47 -10.25
C GLU A 168 -5.44 -13.78 -10.97
N LYS A 169 -6.44 -14.49 -11.48
CA LYS A 169 -6.23 -15.72 -12.28
C LYS A 169 -5.34 -15.47 -13.49
N THR A 170 -5.52 -14.33 -14.16
CA THR A 170 -4.73 -13.97 -15.34
C THR A 170 -3.28 -13.70 -14.98
N VAL A 171 -3.00 -12.97 -13.89
CA VAL A 171 -1.64 -12.70 -13.44
C VAL A 171 -0.94 -13.97 -12.97
N LEU A 172 -1.58 -14.78 -12.13
CA LEU A 172 -0.97 -16.00 -11.59
C LEU A 172 -0.75 -17.05 -12.70
N GLY A 173 -1.69 -17.17 -13.64
CA GLY A 173 -1.54 -18.04 -14.80
C GLY A 173 -0.45 -17.60 -15.78
N ALA A 174 0.04 -16.36 -15.69
CA ALA A 174 1.13 -15.86 -16.51
C ALA A 174 2.53 -16.18 -15.95
N ASN A 175 2.62 -16.72 -14.73
CA ASN A 175 3.88 -17.11 -14.09
C ASN A 175 4.61 -18.17 -14.92
N ASP A 176 5.82 -17.85 -15.36
CA ASP A 176 6.64 -18.69 -16.22
C ASP A 176 8.12 -18.60 -15.76
N PRO A 177 8.54 -19.48 -14.83
CA PRO A 177 9.91 -19.48 -14.31
C PRO A 177 10.96 -19.77 -15.39
N ASP A 178 10.63 -20.58 -16.40
CA ASP A 178 11.54 -20.95 -17.49
C ASP A 178 11.85 -19.74 -18.38
N LYS A 179 10.90 -18.80 -18.50
CA LYS A 179 11.10 -17.51 -19.18
C LYS A 179 11.53 -16.37 -18.24
N ASN A 180 11.88 -16.69 -16.99
CA ASN A 180 12.25 -15.71 -15.97
C ASN A 180 11.20 -14.60 -15.78
N PHE A 181 9.91 -14.96 -15.86
CA PHE A 181 8.79 -14.05 -15.64
C PHE A 181 7.93 -14.57 -14.49
N LEU A 182 8.24 -14.08 -13.28
CA LEU A 182 7.60 -14.52 -12.05
C LEU A 182 6.46 -13.59 -11.67
N THR A 183 5.33 -14.15 -11.25
CA THR A 183 4.17 -13.36 -10.82
C THR A 183 3.68 -13.77 -9.44
N THR A 184 3.08 -12.84 -8.72
CA THR A 184 2.39 -13.11 -7.45
C THR A 184 1.28 -12.09 -7.23
N ALA A 185 0.34 -12.41 -6.34
CA ALA A 185 -0.77 -11.54 -5.99
C ALA A 185 -0.90 -11.41 -4.47
N ILE A 186 -1.17 -10.20 -4.00
CA ILE A 186 -1.44 -9.92 -2.58
C ILE A 186 -2.88 -9.47 -2.44
N ARG A 187 -3.64 -10.06 -1.51
CA ARG A 187 -5.05 -9.76 -1.27
C ARG A 187 -5.20 -8.93 0.03
N PRO A 188 -5.03 -7.60 -0.01
CA PRO A 188 -5.33 -6.76 1.14
C PRO A 188 -6.84 -6.68 1.42
N HIS A 189 -7.21 -6.37 2.65
CA HIS A 189 -8.58 -6.13 3.08
C HIS A 189 -8.67 -4.78 3.81
N GLY A 190 -9.64 -3.94 3.43
CA GLY A 190 -9.93 -2.67 4.11
C GLY A 190 -8.68 -1.81 4.36
N ILE A 191 -7.99 -1.40 3.30
CA ILE A 191 -6.76 -0.60 3.45
C ILE A 191 -7.10 0.76 4.05
N PHE A 192 -6.44 1.14 5.15
CA PHE A 192 -6.60 2.45 5.79
C PHE A 192 -5.26 3.09 6.13
N GLY A 193 -5.26 4.40 6.33
CA GLY A 193 -4.08 5.14 6.78
C GLY A 193 -4.11 6.61 6.37
N PRO A 194 -3.00 7.34 6.59
CA PRO A 194 -2.88 8.74 6.17
C PRO A 194 -3.14 8.87 4.66
N ARG A 195 -3.96 9.85 4.26
CA ARG A 195 -4.44 10.08 2.87
C ARG A 195 -5.46 9.06 2.34
N ASP A 196 -6.05 8.23 3.21
CA ASP A 196 -7.16 7.35 2.83
C ASP A 196 -8.36 8.18 2.32
N PRO A 197 -8.77 8.01 1.05
CA PRO A 197 -9.86 8.77 0.47
C PRO A 197 -11.24 8.12 0.68
N GLN A 198 -11.32 6.91 1.23
CA GLN A 198 -12.53 6.09 1.21
C GLN A 198 -12.96 5.66 2.61
N LEU A 199 -12.21 4.79 3.28
CA LEU A 199 -12.74 4.05 4.41
C LEU A 199 -12.96 4.94 5.64
N VAL A 200 -11.90 5.57 6.14
CA VAL A 200 -11.96 6.43 7.33
C VAL A 200 -12.84 7.66 7.11
N PRO A 201 -12.76 8.39 5.98
CA PRO A 201 -13.64 9.53 5.73
C PRO A 201 -15.14 9.16 5.69
N ILE A 202 -15.50 8.03 5.06
CA ILE A 202 -16.90 7.58 4.99
C ILE A 202 -17.43 7.26 6.39
N LEU A 203 -16.62 6.60 7.23
CA LEU A 203 -16.98 6.31 8.63
C LEU A 203 -17.18 7.60 9.43
N ILE A 204 -16.26 8.57 9.33
CA ILE A 204 -16.39 9.87 10.02
C ILE A 204 -17.65 10.61 9.56
N GLU A 205 -17.95 10.60 8.26
CA GLU A 205 -19.13 11.29 7.74
C GLU A 205 -20.45 10.62 8.17
N ALA A 206 -20.47 9.28 8.21
CA ALA A 206 -21.59 8.55 8.79
C ALA A 206 -21.77 8.86 10.28
N ALA A 207 -20.67 9.02 11.03
CA ALA A 207 -20.71 9.42 12.43
C ALA A 207 -21.32 10.81 12.62
N ARG A 208 -20.83 11.80 11.84
CA ARG A 208 -21.31 13.19 11.86
C ARG A 208 -22.80 13.30 11.55
N LYS A 209 -23.30 12.46 10.64
CA LYS A 209 -24.73 12.37 10.28
C LYS A 209 -25.58 11.61 11.31
N GLY A 210 -25.00 11.19 12.44
CA GLY A 210 -25.70 10.40 13.45
C GLY A 210 -26.09 8.99 13.00
N LYS A 211 -25.60 8.53 11.84
CA LYS A 211 -25.92 7.22 11.28
C LYS A 211 -25.09 6.08 11.89
N MET A 212 -23.98 6.40 12.58
CA MET A 212 -23.23 5.43 13.37
C MET A 212 -23.86 5.09 14.73
N LYS A 213 -25.06 5.60 15.03
CA LYS A 213 -25.82 5.17 16.21
C LYS A 213 -26.42 3.76 16.08
N PHE A 214 -26.25 3.12 14.92
CA PHE A 214 -26.67 1.75 14.67
C PHE A 214 -25.43 0.86 14.51
N VAL A 215 -25.35 -0.17 15.34
CA VAL A 215 -24.40 -1.26 15.15
C VAL A 215 -24.92 -2.11 14.00
N ILE A 216 -24.16 -2.20 12.91
CA ILE A 216 -24.49 -3.15 11.83
C ILE A 216 -24.23 -4.55 12.38
N GLY A 217 -25.26 -5.40 12.40
CA GLY A 217 -25.19 -6.74 12.98
C GLY A 217 -25.24 -6.73 14.53
N ASN A 218 -24.64 -7.74 15.16
CA ASN A 218 -24.74 -7.95 16.60
C ASN A 218 -23.59 -7.33 17.42
N GLY A 219 -22.75 -6.50 16.79
CA GLY A 219 -21.59 -5.86 17.44
C GLY A 219 -20.41 -6.79 17.72
N LYS A 220 -20.49 -8.07 17.33
CA LYS A 220 -19.40 -9.06 17.43
C LYS A 220 -18.79 -9.39 16.06
N ASN A 221 -19.12 -8.61 15.04
CA ASN A 221 -18.58 -8.81 13.71
C ASN A 221 -17.07 -8.58 13.75
N LEU A 222 -16.31 -9.54 13.26
CA LEU A 222 -14.87 -9.39 13.05
C LEU A 222 -14.68 -8.90 11.62
N VAL A 223 -13.98 -7.79 11.47
CA VAL A 223 -13.60 -7.23 10.18
C VAL A 223 -12.12 -6.92 10.22
N ASP A 224 -11.39 -7.42 9.22
CA ASP A 224 -9.97 -7.15 9.13
C ASP A 224 -9.76 -5.74 8.55
N PHE A 225 -8.80 -4.99 9.08
CA PHE A 225 -8.36 -3.74 8.45
C PHE A 225 -6.84 -3.80 8.34
N THR A 226 -6.31 -3.39 7.20
CA THR A 226 -4.86 -3.42 6.96
C THR A 226 -4.32 -2.01 6.82
N PHE A 227 -3.32 -1.68 7.64
CA PHE A 227 -2.67 -0.38 7.56
C PHE A 227 -1.85 -0.26 6.28
N VAL A 228 -1.97 0.85 5.57
CA VAL A 228 -1.41 1.03 4.21
C VAL A 228 0.10 0.78 4.14
N GLU A 229 0.86 1.22 5.14
CA GLU A 229 2.32 1.00 5.17
C GLU A 229 2.68 -0.48 5.31
N ASN A 230 1.88 -1.25 6.06
CA ASN A 230 2.06 -2.70 6.17
C ASN A 230 1.74 -3.41 4.86
N VAL A 231 0.72 -2.91 4.14
CA VAL A 231 0.36 -3.44 2.82
C VAL A 231 1.51 -3.23 1.85
N VAL A 232 2.05 -2.01 1.77
CA VAL A 232 3.22 -1.69 0.95
C VAL A 232 4.42 -2.55 1.32
N HIS A 233 4.72 -2.64 2.62
CA HIS A 233 5.84 -3.44 3.11
C HIS A 233 5.73 -4.91 2.66
N GLY A 234 4.53 -5.50 2.75
CA GLY A 234 4.26 -6.85 2.27
C GLY A 234 4.50 -7.04 0.77
N HIS A 235 4.14 -6.04 -0.06
CA HIS A 235 4.41 -6.07 -1.50
C HIS A 235 5.91 -6.07 -1.80
N ILE A 236 6.66 -5.18 -1.13
CA ILE A 236 8.11 -5.07 -1.34
C ILE A 236 8.81 -6.35 -0.90
N LEU A 237 8.45 -6.91 0.27
CA LEU A 237 9.00 -8.19 0.73
C LEU A 237 8.68 -9.35 -0.21
N ALA A 238 7.47 -9.39 -0.76
CA ALA A 238 7.11 -10.39 -1.76
C ALA A 238 8.01 -10.29 -2.99
N ALA A 239 8.22 -9.08 -3.50
CA ALA A 239 9.09 -8.82 -4.66
C ALA A 239 10.57 -9.17 -4.40
N GLU A 240 11.08 -8.86 -3.20
CA GLU A 240 12.46 -9.18 -2.78
C GLU A 240 12.65 -10.70 -2.61
N ARG A 241 11.65 -11.39 -2.05
CA ARG A 241 11.73 -12.84 -1.81
C ARG A 241 11.54 -13.65 -3.10
N LEU A 242 10.72 -13.18 -4.04
CA LEU A 242 10.49 -13.83 -5.34
C LEU A 242 11.78 -13.97 -6.16
N SER A 243 12.74 -13.05 -5.99
CA SER A 243 14.07 -13.16 -6.59
C SER A 243 14.96 -14.26 -5.99
N ARG A 244 14.64 -14.73 -4.77
CA ARG A 244 15.44 -15.73 -4.04
C ARG A 244 14.83 -17.12 -4.09
N ASP A 245 13.54 -17.22 -4.40
CA ASP A 245 12.78 -18.48 -4.38
C ASP A 245 11.62 -18.40 -5.38
N THR A 246 11.85 -19.04 -6.53
CA THR A 246 10.89 -19.09 -7.64
C THR A 246 9.66 -19.94 -7.29
N GLY A 247 9.73 -20.78 -6.24
CA GLY A 247 8.60 -21.56 -5.73
C GLY A 247 7.50 -20.69 -5.09
N LEU A 248 7.74 -19.39 -4.96
CA LEU A 248 6.74 -18.39 -4.58
C LEU A 248 5.96 -17.82 -5.78
N GLY A 249 6.44 -18.05 -7.00
CA GLY A 249 5.75 -17.64 -8.23
C GLY A 249 4.42 -18.37 -8.42
N GLY A 250 3.45 -17.67 -9.00
CA GLY A 250 2.10 -18.19 -9.26
C GLY A 250 1.23 -18.35 -8.01
N LYS A 251 1.69 -17.85 -6.84
CA LYS A 251 0.97 -17.97 -5.57
C LYS A 251 0.38 -16.65 -5.09
N VAL A 252 -0.70 -16.77 -4.32
CA VAL A 252 -1.37 -15.69 -3.58
C VAL A 252 -0.76 -15.53 -2.20
N ARG A 253 -0.83 -14.31 -1.66
CA ARG A 253 -0.55 -14.00 -0.25
C ARG A 253 -1.67 -13.19 0.40
N HIS A 254 -2.08 -13.56 1.61
CA HIS A 254 -2.88 -12.71 2.49
C HIS A 254 -1.96 -11.87 3.37
N LEU A 255 -2.42 -10.66 3.68
CA LEU A 255 -1.81 -9.85 4.73
C LEU A 255 -2.66 -10.02 5.98
N LEU A 256 -2.32 -11.04 6.78
CA LEU A 256 -2.95 -11.26 8.06
C LEU A 256 -2.29 -10.36 9.12
N PRO A 257 -3.07 -9.76 10.05
CA PRO A 257 -2.48 -9.18 11.24
C PRO A 257 -1.70 -10.28 12.00
N PRO A 258 -0.60 -9.94 12.70
CA PRO A 258 0.16 -10.93 13.44
C PRO A 258 -0.77 -11.64 14.43
N THR A 259 -0.88 -12.97 14.28
CA THR A 259 -1.57 -13.79 15.27
C THR A 259 -0.77 -13.76 16.57
N ARG A 260 -1.46 -13.90 17.70
CA ARG A 260 -0.90 -13.84 19.07
C ARG A 260 0.30 -14.77 19.30
N ASP A 261 0.49 -15.78 18.44
CA ASP A 261 1.54 -16.80 18.49
C ASP A 261 2.72 -16.58 17.53
N SER A 262 2.72 -15.53 16.72
CA SER A 262 3.88 -15.20 15.88
C SER A 262 4.99 -14.57 16.73
N ARG A 263 6.20 -15.17 16.69
CA ARG A 263 7.39 -14.62 17.39
C ARG A 263 7.58 -13.16 16.96
N PRO A 264 7.83 -12.23 17.90
CA PRO A 264 8.00 -10.83 17.55
C PRO A 264 9.18 -10.66 16.58
N ALA A 265 8.94 -9.95 15.48
CA ALA A 265 10.01 -9.42 14.65
C ALA A 265 10.91 -8.52 15.51
N PRO A 266 12.23 -8.44 15.24
CA PRO A 266 13.10 -7.52 15.95
C PRO A 266 12.60 -6.08 15.73
N PRO A 267 12.69 -5.21 16.75
CA PRO A 267 12.14 -3.86 16.67
C PRO A 267 12.89 -3.06 15.60
N ALA A 268 12.20 -2.75 14.50
CA ALA A 268 12.60 -1.64 13.64
C ALA A 268 12.30 -0.35 14.41
N THR A 269 13.35 0.40 14.73
CA THR A 269 13.24 1.69 15.43
C THR A 269 12.66 2.73 14.47
N VAL A 270 11.34 2.75 14.33
CA VAL A 270 10.63 3.88 13.70
C VAL A 270 10.32 4.88 14.81
N CYS A 271 11.16 5.89 14.92
CA CYS A 271 10.90 7.04 15.78
C CYS A 271 9.87 7.92 15.06
N SER A 272 8.57 7.73 15.35
CA SER A 272 7.51 8.62 14.88
C SER A 272 7.09 9.56 16.00
N PRO A 273 7.00 10.88 15.78
CA PRO A 273 6.54 11.80 16.81
C PRO A 273 5.05 11.59 17.05
N ALA A 274 4.67 11.32 18.30
CA ALA A 274 3.29 11.19 18.72
C ALA A 274 2.51 12.49 18.45
N PHE A 275 1.56 12.43 17.51
CA PHE A 275 0.60 13.50 17.29
C PHE A 275 -0.52 13.37 18.35
N ALA A 276 -0.36 14.06 19.47
CA ALA A 276 -1.45 14.25 20.43
C ALA A 276 -2.36 15.37 19.91
N LEU A 277 -3.60 15.03 19.54
CA LEU A 277 -4.64 16.02 19.27
C LEU A 277 -5.09 16.64 20.60
N LEU A 278 -4.40 17.69 21.04
CA LEU A 278 -4.78 18.48 22.21
C LEU A 278 -5.98 19.36 21.86
N LEU A 279 -7.17 18.96 22.29
CA LEU A 279 -8.30 19.89 22.45
C LEU A 279 -8.15 20.60 23.81
N PRO A 280 -8.20 21.94 23.88
CA PRO A 280 -8.09 22.65 25.14
C PRO A 280 -9.33 22.39 26.03
N GLY A 281 -9.11 22.00 27.28
CA GLY A 281 -10.11 22.11 28.35
C GLY A 281 -10.75 20.83 28.91
N LYS A 282 -10.22 19.62 28.67
CA LYS A 282 -10.76 18.39 29.31
C LYS A 282 -9.65 17.51 29.89
N SER A 283 -9.72 17.25 31.20
CA SER A 283 -8.84 16.32 31.93
C SER A 283 -9.23 14.87 31.65
N CYS A 284 -8.24 14.03 31.31
CA CYS A 284 -8.41 12.58 31.13
C CYS A 284 -7.91 11.84 32.38
N VAL A 285 -8.73 10.98 32.98
CA VAL A 285 -8.36 10.17 34.15
C VAL A 285 -7.96 8.78 33.70
N LEU A 286 -6.70 8.41 33.93
CA LEU A 286 -6.18 7.05 33.78
C LEU A 286 -5.66 6.58 35.13
N GLY A 287 -6.31 5.56 35.72
CA GLY A 287 -5.78 4.83 36.88
C GLY A 287 -5.84 5.57 38.22
N SER A 288 -6.03 4.81 39.30
CA SER A 288 -6.24 5.31 40.66
C SER A 288 -4.96 5.88 41.29
N SER A 289 -4.59 7.11 40.96
CA SER A 289 -3.66 7.94 41.76
C SER A 289 -3.84 9.40 41.38
N ARG A 290 -4.24 10.26 42.32
CA ARG A 290 -4.25 11.72 42.13
C ARG A 290 -2.86 12.27 42.43
N VAL A 291 -2.26 12.97 41.47
CA VAL A 291 -1.14 13.89 41.73
C VAL A 291 -1.52 15.25 41.16
N PRO A 292 -1.56 16.33 41.97
CA PRO A 292 -1.85 17.66 41.46
C PRO A 292 -0.62 18.24 40.74
N LEU A 293 -0.82 18.75 39.52
CA LEU A 293 0.16 19.55 38.80
C LEU A 293 0.02 21.01 39.22
N THR A 294 1.07 21.59 39.79
CA THR A 294 1.26 23.03 39.92
C THR A 294 1.98 23.55 38.68
N GLU A 295 1.51 24.68 38.15
CA GLU A 295 2.08 25.40 37.02
C GLU A 295 3.50 25.89 37.35
N GLN A 296 4.42 25.81 36.38
CA GLN A 296 5.28 26.95 36.07
C GLN A 296 5.93 26.84 34.68
N VAL A 297 5.89 27.98 33.99
CA VAL A 297 6.48 28.28 32.67
C VAL A 297 7.90 28.78 32.85
N SER A 298 8.87 28.30 32.07
CA SER A 298 9.94 29.06 31.37
C SER A 298 11.10 28.16 30.88
N SER A 299 11.67 28.51 29.72
CA SER A 299 12.79 27.87 29.00
C SER A 299 14.14 28.52 29.37
N PRO A 300 15.30 28.25 28.70
CA PRO A 300 15.85 27.05 28.03
C PRO A 300 17.29 26.69 28.53
N VAL A 301 17.97 25.72 27.87
CA VAL A 301 19.45 25.63 27.61
C VAL A 301 20.22 24.39 28.17
N SER A 302 20.74 23.58 27.20
CA SER A 302 22.03 22.85 27.11
C SER A 302 22.35 21.53 27.85
N ARG A 303 22.96 20.64 27.03
CA ARG A 303 24.05 19.66 27.28
C ARG A 303 23.73 18.30 27.93
N ALA A 304 23.95 17.26 27.13
CA ALA A 304 24.41 15.92 27.55
C ALA A 304 25.90 15.98 28.00
N PRO A 305 26.58 14.89 28.43
CA PRO A 305 26.14 13.50 28.63
C PRO A 305 26.61 12.87 29.97
N THR A 306 25.99 11.80 30.47
CA THR A 306 26.73 10.72 31.18
C THR A 306 25.94 9.41 31.24
N SER A 307 26.64 8.34 30.91
CA SER A 307 26.31 6.93 31.08
C SER A 307 26.06 6.54 32.53
N LEU A 308 25.02 5.73 32.79
CA LEU A 308 25.01 4.84 33.95
C LEU A 308 24.36 3.50 33.59
N PHE A 309 25.19 2.46 33.57
CA PHE A 309 24.79 1.05 33.62
C PHE A 309 24.17 0.76 34.98
N LEU A 310 22.98 0.16 35.02
CA LEU A 310 22.50 -0.67 36.12
C LEU A 310 21.55 -1.74 35.55
N ALA A 311 21.94 -2.99 35.74
CA ALA A 311 21.18 -4.20 35.41
C ALA A 311 20.13 -4.49 36.53
N PRO A 312 19.21 -5.45 36.34
CA PRO A 312 17.75 -5.23 36.42
C PRO A 312 17.14 -5.55 37.79
N PRO A 313 15.90 -5.12 38.03
CA PRO A 313 14.93 -5.94 38.73
C PRO A 313 13.94 -6.56 37.74
N SER A 314 13.80 -7.87 37.86
CA SER A 314 12.67 -8.65 37.41
C SER A 314 11.35 -8.01 37.86
N ASP A 315 10.57 -7.50 36.93
CA ASP A 315 9.12 -7.75 36.87
C ASP A 315 8.55 -7.14 35.58
N ARG A 316 7.94 -8.02 34.78
CA ARG A 316 7.31 -7.65 33.51
C ARG A 316 5.97 -6.96 33.78
N PRO A 317 5.66 -5.89 33.04
CA PRO A 317 4.34 -5.76 32.46
C PRO A 317 4.46 -5.99 30.96
N SER A 318 3.78 -7.03 30.49
CA SER A 318 3.52 -7.29 29.08
C SER A 318 2.92 -6.05 28.42
N LEU A 319 3.64 -5.43 27.50
CA LEU A 319 3.08 -4.45 26.56
C LEU A 319 2.04 -5.17 25.70
N GLY A 320 0.77 -4.95 26.07
CA GLY A 320 -0.39 -5.55 25.44
C GLY A 320 -0.67 -4.96 24.07
N LEU A 321 -0.97 -5.86 23.14
CA LEU A 321 -1.97 -5.74 22.07
C LEU A 321 -2.73 -4.40 22.04
N ILE A 322 -2.46 -3.57 21.04
CA ILE A 322 -3.38 -2.50 20.64
C ILE A 322 -4.50 -3.18 19.84
N PHE A 323 -5.52 -3.67 20.54
CA PHE A 323 -6.84 -3.84 19.95
C PHE A 323 -7.43 -2.44 19.83
N LEU A 324 -7.62 -1.95 18.61
CA LEU A 324 -8.48 -0.80 18.37
C LEU A 324 -9.94 -1.27 18.47
N VAL A 325 -10.41 -1.51 19.69
CA VAL A 325 -11.85 -1.32 19.96
C VAL A 325 -12.03 0.19 19.82
N LEU A 326 -12.66 0.64 18.74
CA LEU A 326 -13.13 2.01 18.61
C LEU A 326 -14.21 2.23 19.67
N ASP A 327 -13.78 2.49 20.90
CA ASP A 327 -14.65 2.97 21.96
C ASP A 327 -14.88 4.46 21.71
N LEU A 328 -15.73 4.73 20.70
CA LEU A 328 -16.07 6.06 20.20
C LEU A 328 -16.91 6.89 21.19
N CYS A 329 -17.12 6.40 22.42
CA CYS A 329 -17.81 7.12 23.48
C CYS A 329 -17.08 8.40 23.92
N CYS A 330 -15.76 8.52 23.72
CA CYS A 330 -15.03 9.74 24.09
C CYS A 330 -15.13 10.89 23.05
N LEU A 331 -15.67 10.63 21.85
CA LEU A 331 -15.92 11.67 20.83
C LEU A 331 -17.31 12.31 20.96
N LEU A 332 -18.13 11.85 21.91
CA LEU A 332 -19.50 12.29 22.16
C LEU A 332 -19.67 12.76 23.61
N THR A 333 -18.88 13.75 24.05
CA THR A 333 -19.26 14.69 25.12
C THR A 333 -18.68 16.07 24.86
#